data_AF-A0A2C5Y0Y4-F1
#
_entry.id   AF-A0A2C5Y0Y4-F1
#
_cell.length_a   1.000
_cell.length_b   1.000
_cell.length_c   1.000
_cell.angle_alpha   90.00
_cell.angle_beta   90.00
_cell.angle_gamma   90.00
#
_symmetry.space_group_name_H-M   'P 1'
#
loop_
_entity.id
_entity.type
_entity.pdbx_description
1 polymer ?
#
loop_
_entity_poly.entity_id
_entity_poly.type
_entity_poly.pdbx_seq_one_letter_code
_entity_poly.pdbx_strand_id
1 'polypeptide(L)'
;MAATARVSRAATRSLSILVTPTPLTLTERRSVLQVLEQHGRVDFFKLAPGYQSSFLCITRDETTAKVLVHKSPLTYSISLPSHQTADLYVADVLHPGRPKEHGDQEAERDDSADKHSFRLEIFPAPDYAHEYAMAGSPLHHSWPKEYAKQRTRTASLLSRSLPQTTAAQGLQHWFFEKGIVPRPNPKMQRLRLKSWLPSKMASQAPDDVP
;
A
#
# COMPACT_ATOMS: atom_id res chain seq x y z
N MET A 1 5.59 -10.31 43.26
CA MET A 1 6.28 -9.12 42.71
C MET A 1 5.93 -9.00 41.24
N ALA A 2 5.16 -7.97 40.87
CA ALA A 2 4.63 -7.80 39.52
C ALA A 2 5.74 -7.35 38.56
N ALA A 3 6.00 -8.13 37.52
CA ALA A 3 6.88 -7.73 36.43
C ALA A 3 6.20 -6.60 35.66
N THR A 4 6.67 -5.37 35.85
CA THR A 4 6.30 -4.25 34.99
C THR A 4 6.85 -4.54 33.59
N ALA A 5 6.00 -5.07 32.72
CA ALA A 5 6.30 -5.23 31.30
C ALA A 5 6.81 -3.87 30.78
N ARG A 6 8.00 -3.86 30.16
CA ARG A 6 8.52 -2.65 29.51
C ARG A 6 7.53 -2.29 28.41
N VAL A 7 6.71 -1.28 28.64
CA VAL A 7 5.83 -0.71 27.63
C VAL A 7 6.74 -0.23 26.51
N SER A 8 6.66 -0.89 25.35
CA SER A 8 7.44 -0.50 24.19
C SER A 8 7.02 0.92 23.79
N ARG A 9 7.93 1.68 23.17
CA ARG A 9 7.60 3.03 22.67
C ARG A 9 6.44 2.99 21.67
N ALA A 10 6.24 1.87 20.98
CA ALA A 10 5.10 1.67 20.11
C ALA A 10 3.79 1.54 20.90
N ALA A 11 3.79 0.86 22.05
CA ALA A 11 2.58 0.61 22.83
C ALA A 11 1.92 1.89 23.39
N THR A 12 2.68 2.94 23.73
CA THR A 12 2.09 4.20 24.25
C THR A 12 1.35 5.02 23.19
N ARG A 13 1.67 4.81 21.91
CA ARG A 13 1.09 5.51 20.75
C ARG A 13 0.12 4.64 19.94
N SER A 14 -0.26 3.50 20.48
CA SER A 14 -1.08 2.49 19.82
C SER A 14 -2.54 2.56 20.21
N LEU A 15 -3.40 2.46 19.21
CA LEU A 15 -4.85 2.61 19.33
C LEU A 15 -5.58 1.44 18.66
N SER A 16 -6.61 0.95 19.33
CA SER A 16 -7.65 0.10 18.74
C SER A 16 -8.88 0.95 18.46
N ILE A 17 -9.42 0.84 17.26
CA ILE A 17 -10.50 1.69 16.77
C ILE A 17 -11.63 0.78 16.33
N LEU A 18 -12.78 0.92 16.96
CA LEU A 18 -14.00 0.23 16.58
C LEU A 18 -14.88 1.19 15.79
N VAL A 19 -15.31 0.79 14.59
CA VAL A 19 -16.12 1.61 13.69
C VAL A 19 -17.50 0.99 13.55
N THR A 20 -18.53 1.79 13.81
CA THR A 20 -19.93 1.41 13.64
C THR A 20 -20.64 2.45 12.76
N PRO A 21 -21.28 2.05 11.65
CA PRO A 21 -21.40 0.69 11.10
C PRO A 21 -20.08 0.15 10.51
N THR A 22 -20.02 -1.16 10.24
CA THR A 22 -18.83 -1.84 9.70
C THR A 22 -18.45 -1.26 8.33
N PRO A 23 -17.24 -0.71 8.15
CA PRO A 23 -16.84 -0.13 6.88
C PRO A 23 -16.51 -1.23 5.85
N LEU A 24 -17.39 -1.36 4.86
CA LEU A 24 -17.31 -2.39 3.83
C LEU A 24 -16.45 -1.92 2.65
N THR A 25 -16.58 -0.66 2.27
CA THR A 25 -15.88 -0.12 1.10
C THR A 25 -14.50 0.46 1.46
N LEU A 26 -13.61 0.48 0.47
CA LEU A 26 -12.30 1.10 0.62
C LEU A 26 -12.43 2.62 0.88
N THR A 27 -13.43 3.28 0.30
CA THR A 27 -13.72 4.70 0.51
C THR A 27 -14.05 4.97 1.97
N GLU A 28 -14.88 4.14 2.59
CA GLU A 28 -15.21 4.23 4.02
C GLU A 28 -13.98 3.99 4.88
N ARG A 29 -13.16 2.98 4.56
CA ARG A 29 -11.92 2.72 5.32
C ARG A 29 -10.91 3.87 5.21
N ARG A 30 -10.82 4.50 4.05
CA ARG A 30 -9.95 5.67 3.83
C ARG A 30 -10.45 6.91 4.53
N SER A 31 -11.77 7.10 4.64
CA SER A 31 -12.32 8.22 5.39
C SER A 31 -12.06 8.07 6.89
N VAL A 32 -12.14 6.85 7.45
CA VAL A 32 -11.72 6.58 8.84
C VAL A 32 -10.29 7.06 9.06
N LEU A 33 -9.37 6.66 8.16
CA LEU A 33 -7.97 7.10 8.24
C LEU A 33 -7.84 8.62 8.14
N GLN A 34 -8.55 9.25 7.21
CA GLN A 34 -8.51 10.69 7.00
C GLN A 34 -8.96 11.47 8.25
N VAL A 35 -9.99 10.99 8.96
CA VAL A 35 -10.47 11.59 10.21
C VAL A 35 -9.41 11.47 11.32
N LEU A 36 -8.70 10.34 11.38
CA LEU A 36 -7.59 10.18 12.31
C LEU A 36 -6.43 11.12 11.97
N GLU A 37 -6.12 11.27 10.67
CA GLU A 37 -5.06 12.14 10.18
C GLU A 37 -5.32 13.63 10.48
N GLN A 38 -6.59 14.07 10.58
CA GLN A 38 -6.94 15.43 11.02
C GLN A 38 -6.44 15.75 12.43
N HIS A 39 -6.30 14.74 13.29
CA HIS A 39 -5.85 14.90 14.67
C HIS A 39 -4.33 14.78 14.80
N GLY A 40 -3.67 14.14 13.84
CA GLY A 40 -2.22 14.06 13.75
C GLY A 40 -1.77 12.94 12.83
N ARG A 41 -0.47 12.91 12.54
CA ARG A 41 0.07 11.96 11.58
C ARG A 41 -0.02 10.52 12.09
N VAL A 42 -0.55 9.64 11.24
CA VAL A 42 -0.63 8.20 11.47
C VAL A 42 0.55 7.51 10.79
N ASP A 43 1.29 6.68 11.52
CA ASP A 43 2.43 5.92 10.99
C ASP A 43 1.97 4.56 10.45
N PHE A 44 0.95 3.96 11.07
CA PHE A 44 0.44 2.65 10.70
C PHE A 44 -1.07 2.58 10.89
N PHE A 45 -1.77 2.01 9.91
CA PHE A 45 -3.20 1.78 9.96
C PHE A 45 -3.52 0.45 9.28
N LYS A 46 -4.15 -0.47 10.00
CA LYS A 46 -4.47 -1.81 9.50
C LYS A 46 -5.77 -2.31 10.11
N LEU A 47 -6.50 -3.13 9.37
CA LEU A 47 -7.61 -3.91 9.92
C LEU A 47 -7.11 -4.92 10.96
N ALA A 48 -7.79 -5.03 12.10
CA ALA A 48 -7.50 -6.05 13.10
C ALA A 48 -7.82 -7.45 12.55
N PRO A 49 -6.99 -8.48 12.85
CA PRO A 49 -7.27 -9.83 12.39
C PRO A 49 -8.57 -10.35 13.04
N GLY A 50 -9.47 -10.90 12.22
CA GLY A 50 -10.72 -11.50 12.68
C GLY A 50 -11.92 -10.55 12.83
N TYR A 51 -11.73 -9.24 12.67
CA TYR A 51 -12.81 -8.25 12.82
C TYR A 51 -12.83 -7.25 11.65
N GLN A 52 -14.00 -7.04 11.05
CA GLN A 52 -14.15 -6.11 9.91
C GLN A 52 -14.48 -4.67 10.31
N SER A 53 -14.89 -4.45 11.56
CA SER A 53 -15.14 -3.13 12.17
C SER A 53 -13.99 -2.63 13.04
N SER A 54 -12.97 -3.44 13.30
CA SER A 54 -11.87 -3.07 14.20
C SER A 54 -10.61 -2.78 13.41
N PHE A 55 -10.00 -1.63 13.70
CA PHE A 55 -8.75 -1.18 13.13
C PHE A 55 -7.72 -1.01 14.22
N LEU A 56 -6.48 -1.21 13.83
CA LEU A 56 -5.31 -0.97 14.62
C LEU A 56 -4.56 0.19 14.01
N CYS A 57 -4.28 1.19 14.84
CA CYS A 57 -3.63 2.43 14.43
C CYS A 57 -2.43 2.71 15.35
N ILE A 58 -1.34 3.25 14.77
CA ILE A 58 -0.20 3.77 15.52
C ILE A 58 -0.01 5.22 15.10
N THR A 59 -0.13 6.14 16.05
CA THR A 59 0.15 7.56 15.80
C THR A 59 1.65 7.82 15.85
N ARG A 60 2.11 8.89 15.20
CA ARG A 60 3.50 9.32 15.29
C ARG A 60 3.87 9.73 16.71
N ASP A 61 2.99 10.51 17.33
CA ASP A 61 3.19 11.12 18.65
C ASP A 61 2.23 10.52 19.69
N GLU A 62 2.71 10.35 20.93
CA GLU A 62 1.94 9.81 22.05
C GLU A 62 0.85 10.79 22.54
N THR A 63 1.12 12.10 22.45
CA THR A 63 0.16 13.15 22.80
C THR A 63 -1.10 13.06 21.94
N THR A 64 -0.93 12.80 20.64
CA THR A 64 -2.04 12.59 19.70
C THR A 64 -2.88 11.37 20.07
N ALA A 65 -2.23 10.27 20.47
CA ALA A 65 -2.96 9.07 20.92
C ALA A 65 -3.83 9.36 22.14
N LYS A 66 -3.29 10.06 23.15
CA LYS A 66 -4.03 10.47 24.35
C LYS A 66 -5.20 11.39 24.02
N VAL A 67 -5.00 12.35 23.11
CA VAL A 67 -6.06 13.27 22.65
C VAL A 67 -7.17 12.51 21.94
N LEU A 68 -6.84 11.56 21.06
CA LEU A 68 -7.83 10.75 20.35
C LEU A 68 -8.64 9.86 21.30
N VAL A 69 -8.00 9.26 22.29
CA VAL A 69 -8.71 8.49 23.33
C VAL A 69 -9.62 9.39 24.16
N HIS A 70 -9.18 10.59 24.54
CA HIS A 70 -10.02 11.54 25.29
C HIS A 70 -11.19 12.09 24.46
N LYS A 71 -11.02 12.26 23.15
CA LYS A 71 -12.08 12.72 22.24
C LYS A 71 -13.04 11.60 21.79
N SER A 72 -12.77 10.36 22.20
CA SER A 72 -13.64 9.22 21.93
C SER A 72 -14.99 9.37 22.66
N PRO A 73 -16.12 9.03 22.04
CA PRO A 73 -16.29 8.57 20.65
C PRO A 73 -16.37 9.72 19.63
N LEU A 74 -15.81 9.52 18.45
CA LEU A 74 -15.88 10.47 17.33
C LEU A 74 -17.02 10.09 16.37
N THR A 75 -17.82 11.06 15.94
CA THR A 75 -18.86 10.85 14.93
C THR A 75 -18.52 11.69 13.71
N TYR A 76 -18.56 11.10 12.51
CA TYR A 76 -18.33 11.82 11.27
C TYR A 76 -19.27 11.34 10.16
N SER A 77 -19.58 12.25 9.23
CA SER A 77 -20.39 11.98 8.04
C SER A 77 -19.54 12.10 6.79
N ILE A 78 -19.61 11.10 5.92
CA ILE A 78 -19.05 11.16 4.57
C ILE A 78 -20.19 11.53 3.62
N SER A 79 -19.99 12.55 2.81
CA SER A 79 -20.79 12.75 1.61
C SER A 79 -20.23 11.82 0.54
N LEU A 80 -20.84 10.67 0.35
CA LEU A 80 -20.50 9.83 -0.79
C LEU A 80 -21.08 10.52 -2.04
N PRO A 81 -20.31 10.70 -3.12
CA PRO A 81 -20.91 11.10 -4.38
C PRO A 81 -21.93 10.03 -4.76
N SER A 82 -23.20 10.43 -4.86
CA SER A 82 -24.28 9.55 -5.29
C SER A 82 -23.85 8.83 -6.56
N HIS A 83 -24.06 7.52 -6.58
CA HIS A 83 -23.56 6.58 -7.56
C HIS A 83 -24.18 6.87 -8.94
N GLN A 84 -23.72 7.91 -9.63
CA GLN A 84 -23.84 7.94 -11.09
C GLN A 84 -22.93 6.82 -11.58
N THR A 85 -23.58 5.75 -12.02
CA THR A 85 -23.03 4.60 -12.72
C THR A 85 -22.07 5.04 -13.81
N ALA A 86 -20.81 5.25 -13.45
CA ALA A 86 -19.72 5.34 -14.40
C ALA A 86 -18.94 4.05 -14.24
N ASP A 87 -19.06 3.20 -15.26
CA ASP A 87 -18.36 1.94 -15.45
C ASP A 87 -16.95 1.96 -14.87
N LEU A 88 -16.75 1.28 -13.74
CA LEU A 88 -15.44 0.82 -13.31
C LEU A 88 -15.23 -0.60 -13.82
N TYR A 89 -15.31 -0.76 -15.14
CA TYR A 89 -14.77 -1.93 -15.83
C TYR A 89 -13.29 -1.65 -16.09
N VAL A 90 -12.46 -1.99 -15.10
CA VAL A 90 -11.02 -2.10 -15.31
C VAL A 90 -10.78 -3.39 -16.08
N ALA A 91 -10.47 -3.23 -17.36
CA ALA A 91 -9.56 -4.02 -18.20
C ALA A 91 -10.13 -4.46 -19.57
N ASP A 92 -9.42 -3.98 -20.59
CA ASP A 92 -9.05 -4.66 -21.82
C ASP A 92 -9.91 -4.48 -23.10
N VAL A 93 -9.14 -4.37 -24.20
CA VAL A 93 -9.48 -4.50 -25.62
C VAL A 93 -9.98 -3.24 -26.35
N LEU A 94 -9.15 -2.84 -27.33
CA LEU A 94 -9.41 -1.87 -28.40
C LEU A 94 -10.82 -2.01 -28.98
N HIS A 95 -11.49 -0.90 -29.31
CA HIS A 95 -12.13 -0.62 -30.61
C HIS A 95 -12.63 0.85 -30.64
N PRO A 96 -12.41 1.62 -31.72
CA PRO A 96 -12.93 2.98 -31.83
C PRO A 96 -14.33 3.01 -32.47
N GLY A 97 -15.21 3.84 -31.91
CA GLY A 97 -16.32 4.43 -32.65
C GLY A 97 -17.73 3.99 -32.24
N ARG A 98 -18.43 4.84 -31.49
CA ARG A 98 -19.58 5.65 -31.99
C ARG A 98 -20.18 6.48 -30.85
N PRO A 99 -20.56 7.74 -31.09
CA PRO A 99 -21.33 8.54 -30.13
C PRO A 99 -22.82 8.16 -30.21
N LYS A 100 -23.51 8.13 -29.07
CA LYS A 100 -24.96 8.24 -29.03
C LYS A 100 -25.35 9.43 -28.18
N GLU A 101 -26.19 10.24 -28.80
CA GLU A 101 -26.66 11.55 -28.40
C GLU A 101 -27.77 11.49 -27.36
N HIS A 102 -28.05 12.69 -26.84
CA HIS A 102 -28.90 13.10 -25.75
C HIS A 102 -30.26 12.40 -25.59
N GLY A 103 -30.60 12.19 -24.31
CA GLY A 103 -31.97 12.11 -23.82
C GLY A 103 -32.03 12.89 -22.52
N ASP A 104 -32.45 14.15 -22.61
CA ASP A 104 -32.76 15.00 -21.46
C ASP A 104 -33.98 14.43 -20.72
N GLN A 105 -33.77 14.01 -19.48
CA GLN A 105 -34.84 13.88 -18.49
C GLN A 105 -34.37 14.60 -17.23
N GLU A 106 -34.87 15.82 -17.07
CA GLU A 106 -34.89 16.57 -15.83
C GLU A 106 -35.72 15.79 -14.81
N ALA A 107 -35.10 14.81 -14.17
CA ALA A 107 -35.53 14.35 -12.86
C ALA A 107 -34.94 15.33 -11.84
N GLU A 108 -35.80 15.99 -11.07
CA GLU A 108 -35.40 16.67 -9.84
C GLU A 108 -34.54 15.71 -9.01
N ARG A 109 -33.23 15.92 -9.03
CA ARG A 109 -32.30 15.18 -8.19
C ARG A 109 -32.49 15.70 -6.79
N ASP A 110 -33.17 14.90 -5.98
CA ASP A 110 -33.08 14.96 -4.53
C ASP A 110 -31.58 15.03 -4.16
N ASP A 111 -31.12 16.20 -3.74
CA ASP A 111 -29.72 16.49 -3.40
C ASP A 111 -29.35 15.90 -2.03
N SER A 112 -30.04 14.84 -1.62
CA SER A 112 -29.62 13.96 -0.54
C SER A 112 -28.52 13.06 -1.07
N ALA A 113 -27.32 13.63 -1.30
CA ALA A 113 -26.11 12.82 -1.33
C ALA A 113 -26.15 11.92 -0.09
N ASP A 114 -26.17 10.60 -0.27
CA ASP A 114 -26.32 9.64 0.83
C ASP A 114 -25.24 9.89 1.90
N LYS A 115 -25.63 10.57 2.98
CA LYS A 115 -24.72 10.96 4.06
C LYS A 115 -24.47 9.74 4.92
N HIS A 116 -23.37 9.04 4.66
CA HIS A 116 -23.00 7.87 5.42
C HIS A 116 -22.28 8.31 6.71
N SER A 117 -22.93 8.15 7.86
CA SER A 117 -22.35 8.49 9.16
C SER A 117 -21.69 7.29 9.82
N PHE A 118 -20.57 7.53 10.49
CA PHE A 118 -19.80 6.54 11.22
C PHE A 118 -19.46 7.07 12.61
N ARG A 119 -19.53 6.18 13.58
CA ARG A 119 -19.06 6.39 14.95
C ARG A 119 -17.79 5.57 15.17
N LEU A 120 -16.71 6.22 15.58
CA LEU A 120 -15.46 5.58 15.98
C LEU A 120 -15.33 5.61 17.49
N GLU A 121 -15.12 4.44 18.07
CA GLU A 121 -14.74 4.29 19.47
C GLU A 121 -13.25 3.96 19.50
N ILE A 122 -12.48 4.82 20.15
CA ILE A 122 -11.02 4.74 20.19
C ILE A 122 -10.59 4.31 21.59
N PHE A 123 -9.80 3.24 21.64
CA PHE A 123 -9.27 2.65 22.85
C PHE A 123 -7.74 2.57 22.79
N PRO A 124 -7.03 2.69 23.92
CA PRO A 124 -5.61 2.41 23.95
C PRO A 124 -5.35 0.91 23.71
N ALA A 125 -4.33 0.58 22.93
CA ALA A 125 -3.93 -0.80 22.65
C ALA A 125 -2.47 -1.08 23.08
N PRO A 126 -2.16 -1.00 24.39
CA PRO A 126 -0.80 -1.17 24.89
C PRO A 126 -0.29 -2.61 24.76
N ASP A 127 -1.20 -3.60 24.78
CA ASP A 127 -0.85 -5.01 24.82
C ASP A 127 -0.59 -5.62 23.44
N TYR A 128 -0.87 -4.90 22.36
CA TYR A 128 -0.62 -5.40 21.02
C TYR A 128 0.88 -5.32 20.70
N ALA A 129 1.47 -6.44 20.30
CA ALA A 129 2.89 -6.53 19.94
C ALA A 129 3.16 -5.93 18.55
N HIS A 130 3.05 -4.60 18.43
CA HIS A 130 3.23 -3.87 17.17
C HIS A 130 4.59 -4.11 16.55
N GLU A 131 5.65 -4.18 17.36
CA GLU A 131 7.00 -4.41 16.86
C GLU A 131 7.12 -5.75 16.13
N TYR A 132 6.50 -6.81 16.66
CA TYR A 132 6.48 -8.12 16.02
C TYR A 132 5.62 -8.13 14.75
N ALA A 133 4.43 -7.52 14.81
CA ALA A 133 3.54 -7.42 13.65
C ALA A 133 4.13 -6.56 12.51
N MET A 134 4.91 -5.53 12.85
CA MET A 134 5.59 -4.67 11.88
C MET A 134 6.86 -5.32 11.33
N ALA A 135 7.64 -6.06 12.15
CA ALA A 135 8.85 -6.75 11.71
C ALA A 135 8.60 -7.78 10.61
N GLY A 136 7.44 -8.46 10.64
CA GLY A 136 7.05 -9.40 9.57
C GLY A 136 6.60 -8.71 8.27
N SER A 137 6.38 -7.39 8.27
CA SER A 137 5.91 -6.68 7.08
C SER A 137 7.08 -6.39 6.12
N PRO A 138 6.96 -6.76 4.83
CA PRO A 138 7.97 -6.41 3.83
C PRO A 138 8.11 -4.89 3.64
N LEU A 139 7.08 -4.12 4.00
CA LEU A 139 7.05 -2.66 3.91
C LEU A 139 7.80 -1.96 5.05
N HIS A 140 8.12 -2.67 6.14
CA HIS A 140 8.82 -2.09 7.29
C HIS A 140 10.36 -2.19 7.17
N HIS A 141 10.85 -2.95 6.19
CA HIS A 141 12.28 -3.08 5.96
C HIS A 141 12.81 -1.83 5.26
N SER A 142 14.01 -1.38 5.65
CA SER A 142 14.71 -0.36 4.89
C SER A 142 14.96 -0.85 3.47
N TRP A 143 14.88 0.06 2.48
CA TRP A 143 15.24 -0.25 1.11
C TRP A 143 16.65 -0.89 1.03
N PRO A 144 16.87 -1.89 0.14
CA PRO A 144 18.16 -2.56 0.02
C PRO A 144 19.31 -1.56 -0.16
N LYS A 145 20.42 -1.78 0.55
CA LYS A 145 21.59 -0.86 0.51
C LYS A 145 22.21 -0.78 -0.88
N GLU A 146 21.96 -1.77 -1.73
CA GLU A 146 22.37 -1.85 -3.12
C GLU A 146 21.74 -0.73 -3.95
N TYR A 147 20.54 -0.28 -3.60
CA TYR A 147 19.83 0.80 -4.31
C TYR A 147 20.60 2.11 -4.22
N ALA A 148 21.13 2.43 -3.03
CA ALA A 148 21.94 3.63 -2.82
C ALA A 148 23.25 3.65 -3.63
N LYS A 149 23.76 2.47 -4.03
CA LYS A 149 25.03 2.34 -4.77
C LYS A 149 24.85 2.47 -6.28
N GLN A 150 23.66 2.19 -6.80
CA GLN A 150 23.41 2.16 -8.24
C GLN A 150 22.82 3.48 -8.73
N ARG A 151 23.64 4.30 -9.37
CA ARG A 151 23.19 5.51 -10.09
C ARG A 151 22.96 5.18 -11.56
N THR A 152 21.80 4.60 -11.89
CA THR A 152 21.40 4.42 -13.29
C THR A 152 20.79 5.70 -13.84
N ARG A 153 20.88 5.90 -15.17
CA ARG A 153 20.24 7.05 -15.83
C ARG A 153 18.72 7.05 -15.64
N THR A 154 18.11 5.86 -15.67
CA THR A 154 16.67 5.69 -15.42
C THR A 154 16.28 6.10 -14.01
N ALA A 155 17.05 5.71 -12.99
CA ALA A 155 16.85 6.14 -11.61
C ALA A 155 16.98 7.66 -11.46
N SER A 156 17.98 8.29 -12.09
CA SER A 156 18.13 9.75 -12.06
C SER A 156 16.96 10.47 -12.74
N LEU A 157 16.44 9.92 -13.85
CA LEU A 157 15.29 10.50 -14.55
C LEU A 157 14.01 10.36 -13.72
N LEU A 158 13.73 9.17 -13.18
CA LEU A 158 12.55 8.92 -12.34
C LEU A 158 12.57 9.76 -11.06
N SER A 159 13.74 9.97 -10.45
CA SER A 159 13.85 10.81 -9.24
C SER A 159 13.34 12.24 -9.44
N ARG A 160 13.30 12.73 -10.69
CA ARG A 160 12.78 14.08 -11.01
C ARG A 160 11.27 14.15 -11.05
N SER A 161 10.59 13.04 -11.37
CA SER A 161 9.12 13.00 -11.48
C SER A 161 8.43 12.41 -10.25
N LEU A 162 9.19 11.79 -9.33
CA LEU A 162 8.63 11.13 -8.16
C LEU A 162 8.34 12.12 -7.02
N PRO A 163 7.20 11.98 -6.34
CA PRO A 163 6.92 12.75 -5.13
C PRO A 163 7.84 12.27 -3.99
N GLN A 164 8.25 13.20 -3.11
CA GLN A 164 9.13 12.93 -1.96
C GLN A 164 8.40 12.13 -0.87
N THR A 165 8.21 10.83 -1.13
CA THR A 165 7.53 9.87 -0.26
C THR A 165 8.50 8.76 0.15
N THR A 166 8.14 7.97 1.17
CA THR A 166 8.93 6.79 1.59
C THR A 166 9.04 5.73 0.49
N ALA A 167 8.05 5.67 -0.41
CA ALA A 167 8.05 4.78 -1.58
C ALA A 167 8.93 5.30 -2.73
N ALA A 168 9.29 6.59 -2.74
CA ALA A 168 10.05 7.21 -3.83
C ALA A 168 11.38 6.49 -4.08
N GLN A 169 12.04 6.05 -3.02
CA GLN A 169 13.32 5.34 -3.11
C GLN A 169 13.17 3.99 -3.83
N GLY A 170 12.08 3.26 -3.59
CA GLY A 170 11.78 2.03 -4.32
C GLY A 170 11.39 2.28 -5.76
N LEU A 171 10.54 3.28 -5.99
CA LEU A 171 10.07 3.68 -7.33
C LEU A 171 11.21 4.19 -8.22
N GLN A 172 12.19 4.86 -7.63
CA GLN A 172 13.41 5.28 -8.33
C GLN A 172 14.15 4.09 -8.95
N HIS A 173 14.12 2.95 -8.28
CA HIS A 173 14.76 1.71 -8.70
C HIS A 173 13.74 0.67 -9.19
N TRP A 174 12.59 1.11 -9.71
CA TRP A 174 11.52 0.20 -10.16
C TRP A 174 11.97 -0.80 -11.23
N PHE A 175 12.87 -0.37 -12.12
CA PHE A 175 13.46 -1.22 -13.15
C PHE A 175 14.60 -2.11 -12.64
N PHE A 176 14.78 -2.21 -11.33
CA PHE A 176 15.71 -3.16 -10.75
C PHE A 176 15.10 -4.56 -10.82
N GLU A 177 15.39 -5.26 -11.91
CA GLU A 177 15.29 -6.72 -11.88
C GLU A 177 16.23 -7.22 -10.79
N LYS A 178 15.67 -7.97 -9.85
CA LYS A 178 16.35 -8.59 -8.73
C LYS A 178 17.26 -9.72 -9.22
N GLY A 179 18.20 -9.39 -10.10
CA GLY A 179 19.36 -10.21 -10.36
C GLY A 179 20.23 -10.15 -9.11
N ILE A 180 20.03 -11.11 -8.22
CA ILE A 180 21.16 -11.71 -7.50
C ILE A 180 22.05 -12.31 -8.60
N VAL A 181 22.78 -11.46 -9.31
CA VAL A 181 23.91 -11.88 -10.11
C VAL A 181 25.09 -11.42 -9.26
N PRO A 182 25.68 -12.31 -8.43
CA PRO A 182 27.09 -12.14 -8.12
C PRO A 182 27.76 -11.85 -9.45
N ARG A 183 28.63 -10.84 -9.53
CA ARG A 183 29.42 -10.61 -10.74
C ARG A 183 29.89 -11.98 -11.24
N PRO A 184 29.44 -12.46 -12.40
CA PRO A 184 29.71 -13.83 -12.79
C PRO A 184 31.22 -13.97 -12.79
N ASN A 185 31.72 -15.00 -12.10
CA ASN A 185 33.14 -15.31 -12.10
C ASN A 185 33.61 -15.26 -13.57
N PRO A 186 34.72 -14.58 -13.91
CA PRO A 186 35.18 -14.46 -15.29
C PRO A 186 35.29 -15.82 -15.99
N LYS A 187 35.55 -16.89 -15.23
CA LYS A 187 35.51 -18.28 -15.73
C LYS A 187 34.11 -18.70 -16.19
N MET A 188 33.07 -18.36 -15.45
CA MET A 188 31.68 -18.70 -15.75
C MET A 188 31.14 -17.92 -16.95
N GLN A 189 31.53 -16.64 -17.09
CA GLN A 189 31.27 -15.85 -18.30
C GLN A 189 31.95 -16.46 -19.53
N ARG A 190 33.22 -16.87 -19.42
CA ARG A 190 33.95 -17.53 -20.51
C ARG A 190 33.31 -18.86 -20.90
N LEU A 191 32.81 -19.63 -19.94
CA LEU A 191 32.11 -20.90 -20.20
C LEU A 191 30.77 -20.68 -20.92
N ARG A 192 30.00 -19.66 -20.51
CA ARG A 192 28.78 -19.26 -21.23
C ARG A 192 29.09 -18.83 -22.66
N LEU A 193 30.09 -18.00 -22.89
CA LEU A 193 30.47 -17.60 -24.26
C LEU A 193 30.93 -18.81 -25.10
N LYS A 194 31.60 -19.79 -24.48
CA LYS A 194 32.00 -21.03 -25.17
C LYS A 194 30.82 -21.90 -25.58
N SER A 195 29.72 -21.92 -24.83
CA SER A 195 28.52 -22.68 -25.22
C SER A 195 27.74 -22.00 -26.36
N TRP A 196 28.06 -20.74 -26.67
CA TRP A 196 27.46 -19.97 -27.77
C TRP A 196 28.34 -19.96 -29.02
N LEU A 197 29.44 -20.72 -29.02
CA LEU A 197 30.26 -20.89 -30.22
C LEU A 197 29.52 -21.78 -31.23
N PRO A 198 29.39 -21.37 -32.49
CA PRO A 198 28.64 -22.11 -33.52
C PRO A 198 29.17 -23.53 -33.76
N SER A 199 30.45 -23.78 -33.44
CA SER A 199 31.06 -25.12 -33.48
C SER A 199 30.38 -26.15 -32.56
N LYS A 200 29.72 -25.73 -31.48
CA LYS A 200 28.97 -26.62 -30.57
C LYS A 200 27.47 -26.68 -30.86
N MET A 201 26.95 -25.73 -31.65
CA MET A 201 25.57 -25.75 -32.15
C MET A 201 25.42 -26.75 -33.30
N ALA A 202 26.43 -26.89 -34.16
CA ALA A 202 26.41 -27.84 -35.28
C ALA A 202 26.40 -29.32 -34.84
N SER A 203 26.91 -29.62 -33.64
CA SER A 203 26.90 -30.99 -33.08
C SER A 203 25.57 -31.40 -32.43
N GLN A 204 24.55 -30.53 -32.45
CA GLN A 204 23.20 -30.84 -31.95
C GLN A 204 22.14 -30.78 -33.06
N ALA A 205 22.55 -30.83 -34.34
CA ALA A 205 21.59 -31.05 -35.42
C ALA A 205 20.98 -32.45 -35.22
N PRO A 206 19.63 -32.57 -35.15
CA PRO A 206 18.98 -33.88 -35.07
C PRO A 206 19.22 -34.64 -36.39
N ASP A 207 19.72 -35.86 -36.28
CA ASP A 207 19.73 -36.85 -37.36
C ASP A 207 18.28 -37.28 -37.65
N ASP A 208 17.55 -36.49 -38.44
CA ASP A 208 16.27 -36.89 -39.02
C ASP A 208 16.50 -37.42 -40.45
N VAL A 209 16.68 -38.74 -40.61
CA VAL A 209 16.28 -39.51 -41.81
C VAL A 209 16.06 -40.98 -41.39
N PRO A 210 14.88 -41.56 -41.66
CA PRO A 210 14.79 -42.48 -42.80
C PRO A 210 13.86 -41.97 -43.92
#